data_AF-A0A8S3C2A9-F1
#
_entry.id   AF-A0A8S3C2A9-F1
#
_cell.length_a   1.000
_cell.length_b   1.000
_cell.length_c   1.000
_cell.angle_alpha   90.00
_cell.angle_beta   90.00
_cell.angle_gamma   90.00
#
_symmetry.space_group_name_H-M   'P 1'
#
loop_
_entity.id
_entity.type
_entity.pdbx_description
1 polymer ?
#
loop_
_entity_poly.entity_id
_entity_poly.type
_entity_poly.pdbx_seq_one_letter_code
_entity_poly.pdbx_strand_id
1 'polypeptide(L)'
;MSDFLAANNPCGQNLLQLVATGNAIIAELLRLAEFVPPLFKVINIRDAGKYADIIFDFSYFSKQEYYDELINNRADLQDLDDEFRENNLTLLTRFYQAFESVHKYGIEFNRYIEDLSSGTYLQQTVESVIANEAGKQLMTEAVYLFGVMLIILDLKYDGAARERMIVSYFRYSGKRNALDSNIDEVGKLLARNDGFSLQPYKRPIGYPENYFRRIGFREDVIGMIIGRLRSDDIYNQKKAYTELEHQTAAYATQAAMLYVLLYFYPDVLHNKQAIMREIVDKHFADNWVINLYMGMTVNLIDAWEPYKAAKAALNNTLDIQAVKSR
;
A
#
# COMPACT_ATOMS: atom_id res chain seq x y z
N MET A 1 10.61 -31.52 -12.25
CA MET A 1 9.64 -30.41 -12.15
C MET A 1 10.10 -29.35 -13.12
N SER A 2 9.25 -28.91 -14.05
CA SER A 2 9.56 -27.78 -14.93
C SER A 2 9.85 -26.55 -14.09
N ASP A 3 10.80 -25.73 -14.52
CA ASP A 3 11.14 -24.46 -13.87
C ASP A 3 9.87 -23.59 -13.73
N PHE A 4 9.62 -23.09 -12.51
CA PHE A 4 8.42 -22.29 -12.23
C PHE A 4 8.41 -21.01 -13.06
N LEU A 5 9.58 -20.44 -13.33
CA LEU A 5 9.75 -19.21 -14.11
C LEU A 5 10.05 -19.47 -15.59
N ALA A 6 9.84 -20.70 -16.08
CA ALA A 6 9.95 -20.97 -17.50
C ALA A 6 8.93 -20.15 -18.30
N ALA A 7 9.30 -19.71 -19.51
CA ALA A 7 8.42 -18.91 -20.37
C ALA A 7 7.11 -19.61 -20.76
N ASN A 8 7.09 -20.95 -20.73
CA ASN A 8 5.92 -21.77 -21.00
C ASN A 8 5.08 -22.09 -19.75
N ASN A 9 5.43 -21.55 -18.58
CA ASN A 9 4.66 -21.71 -17.35
C ASN A 9 3.85 -20.42 -17.06
N PRO A 10 2.59 -20.33 -17.51
CA PRO A 10 1.78 -19.11 -17.34
C PRO A 10 1.53 -18.78 -15.86
N CYS A 11 1.52 -19.77 -14.97
CA CYS A 11 1.34 -19.55 -13.53
C CYS A 11 2.47 -18.71 -12.93
N GLY A 12 3.72 -19.08 -13.24
CA GLY A 12 4.89 -18.33 -12.77
C GLY A 12 5.08 -17.02 -13.51
N GLN A 13 4.85 -16.98 -14.83
CA GLN A 13 4.97 -15.75 -15.63
C GLN A 13 3.97 -14.67 -15.21
N ASN A 14 2.72 -15.04 -14.94
CA ASN A 14 1.71 -14.08 -14.50
C ASN A 14 2.04 -13.48 -13.13
N LEU A 15 2.54 -14.29 -12.20
CA LEU A 15 2.97 -13.81 -10.89
C LEU A 15 4.23 -12.92 -10.99
N LEU A 16 5.20 -13.31 -11.82
CA LEU A 16 6.38 -12.50 -12.09
C LEU A 16 6.01 -11.14 -12.71
N GLN A 17 5.11 -11.15 -13.70
CA GLN A 17 4.60 -9.94 -14.33
C GLN A 17 3.87 -9.05 -13.32
N LEU A 18 3.06 -9.63 -12.42
CA LEU A 18 2.41 -8.89 -11.35
C LEU A 18 3.44 -8.18 -10.47
N VAL A 19 4.47 -8.89 -9.97
CA VAL A 19 5.54 -8.29 -9.17
C VAL A 19 6.30 -7.18 -9.92
N ALA A 20 6.60 -7.38 -11.21
CA ALA A 20 7.23 -6.37 -12.06
C ALA A 20 6.35 -5.11 -12.19
N THR A 21 5.05 -5.29 -12.47
CA THR A 21 4.06 -4.20 -12.50
C THR A 21 4.03 -3.44 -11.17
N GLY A 22 4.12 -4.15 -10.04
CA GLY A 22 4.10 -3.53 -8.71
C GLY A 22 5.27 -2.58 -8.47
N ASN A 23 6.48 -2.99 -8.89
CA ASN A 23 7.65 -2.11 -8.82
C ASN A 23 7.50 -0.88 -9.74
N ALA A 24 6.94 -1.05 -10.94
CA ALA A 24 6.68 0.06 -11.86
C ALA A 24 5.68 1.07 -11.29
N ILE A 25 4.61 0.60 -10.64
CA ILE A 25 3.62 1.46 -9.99
C ILE A 25 4.27 2.26 -8.85
N ILE A 26 5.07 1.62 -8.00
CA ILE A 26 5.77 2.32 -6.91
C ILE A 26 6.71 3.40 -7.45
N ALA A 27 7.49 3.09 -8.50
CA ALA A 27 8.37 4.08 -9.12
C ALA A 27 7.58 5.28 -9.66
N GLU A 28 6.44 5.04 -10.30
CA GLU A 28 5.57 6.10 -10.80
C GLU A 28 4.95 6.94 -9.66
N LEU A 29 4.49 6.31 -8.58
CA LEU A 29 3.98 7.00 -7.40
C LEU A 29 5.05 7.87 -6.74
N LEU A 30 6.28 7.38 -6.59
CA LEU A 30 7.36 8.16 -6.01
C LEU A 30 7.74 9.35 -6.89
N ARG A 31 7.79 9.14 -8.22
CA ARG A 31 8.08 10.19 -9.19
C ARG A 31 6.99 11.27 -9.20
N LEU A 32 5.72 10.88 -9.23
CA LEU A 32 4.58 11.81 -9.27
C LEU A 32 4.41 12.58 -7.96
N ALA A 33 4.88 12.07 -6.83
CA ALA A 33 4.76 12.73 -5.53
C ALA A 33 5.44 14.12 -5.52
N GLU A 34 6.53 14.28 -6.28
CA GLU A 34 7.25 15.54 -6.43
C GLU A 34 6.46 16.59 -7.21
N PHE A 35 5.48 16.17 -8.01
CA PHE A 35 4.70 17.04 -8.89
C PHE A 35 3.31 17.35 -8.34
N VAL A 36 2.96 16.93 -7.11
CA VAL A 36 1.64 17.23 -6.52
C VAL A 36 1.50 18.75 -6.35
N PRO A 37 0.57 19.41 -7.08
CA PRO A 37 0.44 20.85 -7.07
C PRO A 37 0.17 21.41 -5.66
N PRO A 38 0.82 22.51 -5.23
CA PRO A 38 0.64 23.08 -3.90
C PRO A 38 -0.82 23.42 -3.55
N LEU A 39 -1.59 23.85 -4.54
CA LEU A 39 -3.01 24.16 -4.39
C LEU A 39 -3.86 22.98 -3.88
N PHE A 40 -3.43 21.73 -4.13
CA PHE A 40 -4.13 20.56 -3.60
C PHE A 40 -3.70 20.21 -2.17
N LYS A 41 -2.52 20.66 -1.73
CA LYS A 41 -1.91 20.37 -0.41
C LYS A 41 -2.42 21.28 0.71
N VAL A 42 -3.23 22.29 0.40
CA VAL A 42 -3.75 23.23 1.42
C VAL A 42 -4.66 22.51 2.40
N ILE A 43 -4.52 22.78 3.70
CA ILE A 43 -5.36 22.17 4.73
C ILE A 43 -6.80 22.64 4.54
N ASN A 44 -7.00 23.95 4.47
CA ASN A 44 -8.29 24.56 4.16
C ASN A 44 -8.35 24.93 2.68
N ILE A 45 -9.36 24.45 1.95
CA ILE A 45 -9.51 24.76 0.53
C ILE A 45 -9.71 26.26 0.27
N ARG A 46 -10.18 27.02 1.26
CA ARG A 46 -10.25 28.48 1.18
C ARG A 46 -8.89 29.14 0.99
N ASP A 47 -7.81 28.45 1.36
CA ASP A 47 -6.44 28.93 1.16
C ASP A 47 -5.91 28.63 -0.25
N ALA A 48 -6.69 27.96 -1.11
CA ALA A 48 -6.33 27.70 -2.51
C ALA A 48 -6.42 28.96 -3.41
N GLY A 49 -6.63 30.14 -2.82
CA GLY A 49 -6.69 31.41 -3.53
C GLY A 49 -7.87 31.47 -4.50
N LYS A 50 -7.61 31.89 -5.75
CA LYS A 50 -8.67 32.03 -6.76
C LYS A 50 -9.40 30.72 -7.07
N TYR A 51 -8.75 29.57 -6.87
CA TYR A 51 -9.30 28.25 -7.21
C TYR A 51 -10.20 27.63 -6.12
N ALA A 52 -10.37 28.30 -4.97
CA ALA A 52 -11.11 27.78 -3.82
C ALA A 52 -12.58 27.43 -4.13
N ASP A 53 -13.18 28.10 -5.11
CA ASP A 53 -14.58 27.91 -5.49
C ASP A 53 -14.78 26.88 -6.63
N ILE A 54 -13.70 26.34 -7.22
CA ILE A 54 -13.79 25.34 -8.32
C ILE A 54 -13.16 23.97 -7.98
N ILE A 55 -12.40 23.90 -6.88
CA ILE A 55 -11.77 22.66 -6.40
C ILE A 55 -12.61 22.09 -5.27
N PHE A 56 -13.06 20.87 -5.46
CA PHE A 56 -13.93 20.17 -4.53
C PHE A 56 -13.30 18.86 -4.07
N ASP A 57 -13.64 18.41 -2.87
CA ASP A 57 -13.32 17.07 -2.37
C ASP A 57 -14.46 16.08 -2.70
N PHE A 58 -14.43 14.88 -2.12
CA PHE A 58 -15.44 13.85 -2.38
C PHE A 58 -16.89 14.26 -2.03
N SER A 59 -17.09 15.36 -1.29
CA SER A 59 -18.43 15.94 -1.10
C SER A 59 -19.10 16.33 -2.43
N TYR A 60 -18.31 16.56 -3.49
CA TYR A 60 -18.79 16.79 -4.84
C TYR A 60 -19.72 15.67 -5.33
N PHE A 61 -19.35 14.41 -5.14
CA PHE A 61 -20.12 13.27 -5.65
C PHE A 61 -21.53 13.18 -5.04
N SER A 62 -21.72 13.68 -3.82
CA SER A 62 -23.04 13.74 -3.18
C SER A 62 -23.86 14.99 -3.53
N LYS A 63 -23.24 16.02 -4.11
CA LYS A 63 -23.86 17.34 -4.35
C LYS A 63 -23.49 17.92 -5.72
N GLN A 64 -23.42 17.07 -6.75
CA GLN A 64 -22.94 17.46 -8.08
C GLN A 64 -23.72 18.65 -8.65
N GLU A 65 -25.05 18.58 -8.64
CA GLU A 65 -25.93 19.64 -9.15
C GLU A 65 -25.64 21.00 -8.52
N TYR A 66 -25.46 21.05 -7.20
CA TYR A 66 -25.15 22.29 -6.47
C TYR A 66 -23.83 22.91 -6.92
N TYR A 67 -22.77 22.11 -7.04
CA TYR A 67 -21.46 22.61 -7.45
C TYR A 67 -21.41 23.00 -8.93
N ASP A 68 -22.08 22.23 -9.78
CA ASP A 68 -22.19 22.55 -11.20
C ASP A 68 -22.98 23.84 -11.42
N GLU A 69 -24.09 24.05 -10.71
CA GLU A 69 -24.85 25.31 -10.74
C GLU A 69 -24.05 26.49 -10.19
N LEU A 70 -23.24 26.30 -9.13
CA LEU A 70 -22.38 27.33 -8.58
C LEU A 70 -21.43 27.90 -9.64
N ILE A 71 -20.82 27.02 -10.44
CA ILE A 71 -19.90 27.41 -11.53
C ILE A 71 -20.69 27.96 -12.71
N ASN A 72 -21.76 27.27 -13.14
CA ASN A 72 -22.54 27.66 -14.32
C ASN A 72 -23.26 29.01 -14.17
N ASN A 73 -23.57 29.46 -12.94
CA ASN A 73 -24.23 30.74 -12.72
C ASN A 73 -23.26 31.94 -12.67
N ARG A 74 -21.94 31.70 -12.76
CA ARG A 74 -20.90 32.72 -12.59
C ARG A 74 -19.90 32.68 -13.74
N ALA A 75 -19.97 33.64 -14.65
CA ALA A 75 -19.07 33.72 -15.81
C ALA A 75 -17.59 33.75 -15.41
N ASP A 76 -17.25 34.44 -14.31
CA ASP A 76 -15.89 34.48 -13.76
C ASP A 76 -15.38 33.11 -13.29
N LEU A 77 -16.26 32.25 -12.77
CA LEU A 77 -15.90 30.90 -12.38
C LEU A 77 -15.82 29.95 -13.57
N GLN A 78 -16.65 30.13 -14.60
CA GLN A 78 -16.56 29.34 -15.84
C GLN A 78 -15.21 29.56 -16.53
N ASP A 79 -14.83 30.82 -16.74
CA ASP A 79 -13.55 31.18 -17.36
C ASP A 79 -12.37 30.60 -16.57
N LEU A 80 -12.46 30.64 -15.22
CA LEU A 80 -11.43 30.09 -14.35
C LEU A 80 -11.38 28.55 -14.36
N ASP A 81 -12.54 27.89 -14.43
CA ASP A 81 -12.65 26.43 -14.48
C ASP A 81 -12.09 25.88 -15.80
N ASP A 82 -12.35 26.57 -16.92
CA ASP A 82 -11.77 26.26 -18.23
C ASP A 82 -10.25 26.52 -18.25
N GLU A 83 -9.78 27.66 -17.74
CA GLU A 83 -8.33 27.93 -17.56
C GLU A 83 -7.66 26.83 -16.73
N PHE A 84 -8.30 26.42 -15.62
CA PHE A 84 -7.76 25.39 -14.75
C PHE A 84 -7.70 24.02 -15.45
N ARG A 85 -8.76 23.66 -16.15
CA ARG A 85 -8.86 22.41 -16.93
C ARG A 85 -7.74 22.33 -17.97
N GLU A 86 -7.58 23.35 -18.80
CA GLU A 86 -6.59 23.36 -19.88
C GLU A 86 -5.16 23.21 -19.33
N ASN A 87 -4.87 23.83 -18.19
CA ASN A 87 -3.54 23.81 -17.59
C ASN A 87 -3.23 22.54 -16.79
N ASN A 88 -4.24 21.86 -16.22
CA ASN A 88 -4.02 20.79 -15.24
C ASN A 88 -4.47 19.39 -15.70
N LEU A 89 -5.36 19.28 -16.70
CA LEU A 89 -5.98 17.99 -17.07
C LEU A 89 -4.95 16.91 -17.43
N THR A 90 -3.88 17.26 -18.15
CA THR A 90 -2.82 16.29 -18.51
C THR A 90 -2.13 15.73 -17.27
N LEU A 91 -1.82 16.58 -16.28
CA LEU A 91 -1.19 16.16 -15.03
C LEU A 91 -2.17 15.35 -14.16
N LEU A 92 -3.41 15.81 -14.02
CA LEU A 92 -4.47 15.10 -13.31
C LEU A 92 -4.72 13.70 -13.89
N THR A 93 -4.68 13.57 -15.21
CA THR A 93 -4.80 12.27 -15.90
C THR A 93 -3.69 11.31 -15.47
N ARG A 94 -2.44 11.78 -15.34
CA ARG A 94 -1.32 10.94 -14.90
C ARG A 94 -1.48 10.50 -13.45
N PHE A 95 -1.89 11.42 -12.55
CA PHE A 95 -2.20 11.06 -11.17
C PHE A 95 -3.30 10.02 -11.09
N TYR A 96 -4.41 10.23 -11.80
CA TYR A 96 -5.52 9.29 -11.81
C TYR A 96 -5.11 7.92 -12.35
N GLN A 97 -4.34 7.86 -13.44
CA GLN A 97 -3.84 6.59 -13.98
C GLN A 97 -2.96 5.84 -12.97
N ALA A 98 -2.06 6.54 -12.27
CA ALA A 98 -1.23 5.92 -11.23
C ALA A 98 -2.08 5.38 -10.07
N PHE A 99 -3.07 6.15 -9.62
CA PHE A 99 -4.03 5.75 -8.58
C PHE A 99 -4.86 4.53 -9.01
N GLU A 100 -5.35 4.53 -10.24
CA GLU A 100 -6.09 3.42 -10.81
C GLU A 100 -5.21 2.16 -10.95
N SER A 101 -3.93 2.31 -11.29
CA SER A 101 -3.00 1.17 -11.34
C SER A 101 -2.82 0.51 -9.98
N VAL A 102 -2.83 1.25 -8.87
CA VAL A 102 -2.78 0.67 -7.51
C VAL A 102 -4.03 -0.18 -7.24
N HIS A 103 -5.21 0.35 -7.56
CA HIS A 103 -6.46 -0.41 -7.42
C HIS A 103 -6.43 -1.69 -8.27
N LYS A 104 -6.09 -1.55 -9.56
CA LYS A 104 -5.99 -2.67 -10.51
C LYS A 104 -5.01 -3.73 -10.01
N TYR A 105 -3.86 -3.35 -9.48
CA TYR A 105 -2.89 -4.28 -8.92
C TYR A 105 -3.49 -5.21 -7.85
N GLY A 106 -4.22 -4.63 -6.88
CA GLY A 106 -4.86 -5.40 -5.82
C GLY A 106 -5.91 -6.38 -6.36
N ILE A 107 -6.72 -5.94 -7.33
CA ILE A 107 -7.70 -6.79 -8.00
C ILE A 107 -7.02 -7.91 -8.82
N GLU A 108 -5.93 -7.61 -9.51
CA GLU A 108 -5.17 -8.60 -10.27
C GLU A 108 -4.54 -9.67 -9.38
N PHE A 109 -4.05 -9.31 -8.20
CA PHE A 109 -3.59 -10.28 -7.22
C PHE A 109 -4.72 -11.20 -6.75
N ASN A 110 -5.88 -10.63 -6.40
CA ASN A 110 -7.05 -11.45 -6.01
C ASN A 110 -7.48 -12.40 -7.14
N ARG A 111 -7.54 -11.91 -8.38
CA ARG A 111 -7.82 -12.74 -9.56
C ARG A 111 -6.79 -13.85 -9.73
N TYR A 112 -5.50 -13.58 -9.53
CA TYR A 112 -4.45 -14.61 -9.60
C TYR A 112 -4.67 -15.72 -8.55
N ILE A 113 -5.07 -15.36 -7.33
CA ILE A 113 -5.42 -16.32 -6.28
C ILE A 113 -6.68 -17.12 -6.64
N GLU A 114 -7.68 -16.46 -7.22
CA GLU A 114 -8.91 -17.12 -7.70
C GLU A 114 -8.58 -18.13 -8.80
N ASP A 115 -7.74 -17.77 -9.78
CA ASP A 115 -7.30 -18.65 -10.87
C ASP A 115 -6.53 -19.88 -10.35
N LEU A 116 -5.72 -19.73 -9.30
CA LEU A 116 -5.06 -20.86 -8.63
C LEU A 116 -6.08 -21.75 -7.90
N SER A 117 -7.15 -21.17 -7.36
CA SER A 117 -8.15 -21.89 -6.57
C SER A 117 -9.19 -22.60 -7.44
N SER A 118 -9.49 -22.04 -8.62
CA SER A 118 -10.41 -22.60 -9.61
C SER A 118 -9.75 -23.65 -10.51
N GLY A 119 -8.42 -23.78 -10.45
CA GLY A 119 -7.66 -24.72 -11.27
C GLY A 119 -7.40 -24.22 -12.71
N THR A 120 -7.47 -22.91 -12.96
CA THR A 120 -7.10 -22.30 -14.26
C THR A 120 -5.68 -22.69 -14.66
N TYR A 121 -4.76 -22.74 -13.71
CA TYR A 121 -3.40 -23.22 -13.92
C TYR A 121 -3.32 -24.73 -13.66
N LEU A 122 -3.19 -25.52 -14.72
CA LEU A 122 -3.09 -26.98 -14.63
C LEU A 122 -1.98 -27.39 -13.65
N GLN A 123 -2.33 -28.24 -12.67
CA GLN A 123 -1.43 -28.80 -11.64
C GLN A 123 -0.80 -27.74 -10.71
N GLN A 124 -1.32 -26.52 -10.66
CA GLN A 124 -0.88 -25.50 -9.71
C GLN A 124 -2.02 -25.13 -8.76
N THR A 125 -1.70 -25.06 -7.48
CA THR A 125 -2.57 -24.55 -6.42
C THR A 125 -1.83 -23.49 -5.63
N VAL A 126 -2.52 -22.79 -4.73
CA VAL A 126 -1.87 -21.84 -3.82
C VAL A 126 -0.75 -22.54 -3.02
N GLU A 127 -1.01 -23.74 -2.52
CA GLU A 127 -0.05 -24.53 -1.75
C GLU A 127 1.16 -24.94 -2.58
N SER A 128 0.98 -25.35 -3.84
CA SER A 128 2.10 -25.74 -4.70
C SER A 128 3.00 -24.54 -5.05
N VAL A 129 2.40 -23.37 -5.28
CA VAL A 129 3.14 -22.13 -5.52
C VAL A 129 3.91 -21.69 -4.27
N ILE A 130 3.28 -21.75 -3.09
CA ILE A 130 3.94 -21.43 -1.82
C ILE A 130 5.01 -22.46 -1.43
N ALA A 131 4.91 -23.70 -1.88
CA ALA A 131 5.96 -24.71 -1.70
C ALA A 131 7.15 -24.53 -2.66
N ASN A 132 6.98 -23.76 -3.75
CA ASN A 132 8.03 -23.48 -4.71
C ASN A 132 8.94 -22.32 -4.23
N GLU A 133 10.25 -22.44 -4.45
CA GLU A 133 11.22 -21.42 -4.02
C GLU A 133 10.98 -20.03 -4.66
N ALA A 134 10.77 -19.98 -5.97
CA ALA A 134 10.47 -18.73 -6.67
C ALA A 134 9.02 -18.28 -6.40
N GLY A 135 8.09 -19.22 -6.35
CA GLY A 135 6.68 -18.95 -6.09
C GLY A 135 6.43 -18.28 -4.73
N LYS A 136 7.00 -18.81 -3.64
CA LYS A 136 6.86 -18.22 -2.30
C LYS A 136 7.48 -16.82 -2.21
N GLN A 137 8.60 -16.60 -2.88
CA GLN A 137 9.24 -15.28 -2.94
C GLN A 137 8.31 -14.28 -3.65
N LEU A 138 7.87 -14.61 -4.86
CA LEU A 138 7.03 -13.70 -5.65
C LEU A 138 5.64 -13.48 -5.02
N MET A 139 5.04 -14.49 -4.39
CA MET A 139 3.79 -14.35 -3.62
C MET A 139 3.96 -13.38 -2.46
N THR A 140 5.09 -13.47 -1.76
CA THR A 140 5.42 -12.54 -0.66
C THR A 140 5.61 -11.13 -1.18
N GLU A 141 6.41 -10.98 -2.24
CA GLU A 141 6.68 -9.70 -2.89
C GLU A 141 5.40 -9.05 -3.41
N ALA A 142 4.46 -9.80 -3.98
CA ALA A 142 3.23 -9.25 -4.51
C ALA A 142 2.38 -8.55 -3.43
N VAL A 143 2.15 -9.24 -2.30
CA VAL A 143 1.42 -8.68 -1.16
C VAL A 143 2.17 -7.50 -0.54
N TYR A 144 3.49 -7.65 -0.41
CA TYR A 144 4.36 -6.62 0.14
C TYR A 144 4.31 -5.33 -0.68
N LEU A 145 4.49 -5.42 -2.00
CA LEU A 145 4.49 -4.27 -2.91
C LEU A 145 3.14 -3.53 -2.86
N PHE A 146 2.02 -4.25 -2.79
CA PHE A 146 0.71 -3.60 -2.61
C PHE A 146 0.65 -2.81 -1.30
N GLY A 147 1.08 -3.41 -0.19
CA GLY A 147 1.12 -2.70 1.10
C GLY A 147 2.05 -1.48 1.07
N VAL A 148 3.19 -1.56 0.36
CA VAL A 148 4.08 -0.40 0.13
C VAL A 148 3.40 0.68 -0.70
N MET A 149 2.64 0.34 -1.75
CA MET A 149 1.87 1.34 -2.52
C MET A 149 0.89 2.09 -1.62
N LEU A 150 0.16 1.39 -0.75
CA LEU A 150 -0.75 2.00 0.21
C LEU A 150 -0.02 2.96 1.16
N ILE A 151 1.11 2.53 1.71
CA ILE A 151 1.94 3.37 2.59
C ILE A 151 2.44 4.62 1.85
N ILE A 152 2.93 4.47 0.61
CA ILE A 152 3.40 5.60 -0.20
C ILE A 152 2.25 6.57 -0.47
N LEU A 153 1.07 6.07 -0.81
CA LEU A 153 -0.11 6.90 -1.02
C LEU A 153 -0.40 7.76 0.21
N ASP A 154 -0.46 7.19 1.40
CA ASP A 154 -0.72 7.97 2.61
C ASP A 154 0.43 8.91 3.02
N LEU A 155 1.69 8.52 2.79
CA LEU A 155 2.85 9.33 3.19
C LEU A 155 3.16 10.48 2.23
N LYS A 156 2.88 10.31 0.93
CA LYS A 156 3.27 11.25 -0.12
C LYS A 156 2.08 12.01 -0.71
N TYR A 157 0.88 11.47 -0.57
CA TYR A 157 -0.35 12.04 -1.12
C TYR A 157 -1.37 12.22 0.00
N ASP A 158 -1.41 13.44 0.55
CA ASP A 158 -2.40 13.77 1.58
C ASP A 158 -3.82 13.37 1.13
N GLY A 159 -4.63 12.88 2.09
CA GLY A 159 -5.98 12.38 1.84
C GLY A 159 -6.84 13.43 1.12
N ALA A 160 -6.85 14.66 1.62
CA ALA A 160 -7.61 15.74 0.99
C ALA A 160 -7.08 16.08 -0.40
N ALA A 161 -5.76 16.03 -0.61
CA ALA A 161 -5.16 16.24 -1.93
C ALA A 161 -5.58 15.15 -2.93
N ARG A 162 -5.58 13.87 -2.53
CA ARG A 162 -6.05 12.75 -3.36
C ARG A 162 -7.51 12.95 -3.79
N GLU A 163 -8.37 13.25 -2.83
CA GLU A 163 -9.80 13.49 -3.10
C GLU A 163 -10.01 14.60 -4.12
N ARG A 164 -9.35 15.74 -3.91
CA ARG A 164 -9.46 16.90 -4.80
C ARG A 164 -8.92 16.63 -6.19
N MET A 165 -7.81 15.92 -6.31
CA MET A 165 -7.24 15.54 -7.61
C MET A 165 -8.17 14.58 -8.38
N ILE A 166 -8.75 13.59 -7.69
CA ILE A 166 -9.69 12.63 -8.31
C ILE A 166 -10.96 13.34 -8.77
N VAL A 167 -11.52 14.25 -7.96
CA VAL A 167 -12.71 15.02 -8.33
C VAL A 167 -12.42 15.97 -9.48
N SER A 168 -11.28 16.67 -9.45
CA SER A 168 -10.86 17.53 -10.55
C SER A 168 -10.71 16.72 -11.84
N TYR A 169 -10.07 15.55 -11.78
CA TYR A 169 -9.98 14.65 -12.92
C TYR A 169 -11.37 14.24 -13.44
N PHE A 170 -12.26 13.77 -12.56
CA PHE A 170 -13.62 13.35 -12.91
C PHE A 170 -14.40 14.47 -13.63
N ARG A 171 -14.33 15.70 -13.13
CA ARG A 171 -15.01 16.86 -13.72
C ARG A 171 -14.49 17.16 -15.14
N TYR A 172 -13.18 17.05 -15.35
CA TYR A 172 -12.53 17.52 -16.57
C TYR A 172 -12.27 16.46 -17.65
N SER A 173 -12.21 15.17 -17.28
CA SER A 173 -11.96 14.06 -18.21
C SER A 173 -13.12 13.78 -19.16
N GLY A 174 -14.30 14.34 -18.87
CA GLY A 174 -15.54 14.15 -19.61
C GLY A 174 -16.27 12.85 -19.21
N LYS A 175 -17.61 12.88 -19.24
CA LYS A 175 -18.48 11.80 -18.74
C LYS A 175 -18.19 10.43 -19.37
N ARG A 176 -17.77 10.37 -20.63
CA ARG A 176 -17.47 9.09 -21.32
C ARG A 176 -16.23 8.40 -20.74
N ASN A 177 -15.15 9.15 -20.51
CA ASN A 177 -13.94 8.61 -19.90
C ASN A 177 -14.16 8.26 -18.42
N ALA A 178 -15.03 9.01 -17.73
CA ALA A 178 -15.38 8.73 -16.34
C ALA A 178 -16.20 7.44 -16.18
N LEU A 179 -17.15 7.17 -17.09
CA LEU A 179 -17.99 5.96 -17.06
C LEU A 179 -17.20 4.67 -17.33
N ASP A 180 -16.17 4.74 -18.18
CA ASP A 180 -15.29 3.60 -18.46
C ASP A 180 -14.16 3.43 -17.42
N SER A 181 -14.07 4.33 -16.45
CA SER A 181 -13.01 4.35 -15.44
C SER A 181 -13.46 3.78 -14.10
N ASN A 182 -12.52 3.24 -13.32
CA ASN A 182 -12.80 2.68 -11.99
C ASN A 182 -12.92 3.75 -10.89
N ILE A 183 -13.43 4.96 -11.19
CA ILE A 183 -13.38 6.12 -10.28
C ILE A 183 -14.02 5.82 -8.92
N ASP A 184 -15.15 5.11 -8.89
CA ASP A 184 -15.82 4.80 -7.62
C ASP A 184 -14.97 3.89 -6.73
N GLU A 185 -14.38 2.84 -7.31
CA GLU A 185 -13.55 1.90 -6.56
C GLU A 185 -12.18 2.50 -6.18
N VAL A 186 -11.58 3.28 -7.08
CA VAL A 186 -10.38 4.09 -6.79
C VAL A 186 -10.69 5.11 -5.69
N GLY A 187 -11.86 5.74 -5.73
CA GLY A 187 -12.34 6.65 -4.70
C GLY A 187 -12.49 5.96 -3.35
N LYS A 188 -13.13 4.79 -3.29
CA LYS A 188 -13.22 3.98 -2.06
C LYS A 188 -11.84 3.61 -1.52
N LEU A 189 -10.92 3.20 -2.39
CA LEU A 189 -9.55 2.86 -2.00
C LEU A 189 -8.80 4.08 -1.46
N LEU A 190 -8.94 5.24 -2.08
CA LEU A 190 -8.12 6.44 -1.81
C LEU A 190 -8.79 7.49 -0.92
N ALA A 191 -10.05 7.27 -0.52
CA ALA A 191 -10.76 8.14 0.42
C ALA A 191 -9.90 8.43 1.64
N ARG A 192 -9.91 9.67 2.12
CA ARG A 192 -9.12 10.04 3.28
C ARG A 192 -9.48 9.16 4.47
N ASN A 193 -8.47 8.80 5.27
CA ASN A 193 -8.70 8.15 6.55
C ASN A 193 -9.02 9.24 7.56
N ASP A 194 -10.30 9.38 7.94
CA ASP A 194 -10.71 10.41 8.89
C ASP A 194 -9.90 10.32 10.19
N GLY A 195 -9.26 11.43 10.55
CA GLY A 195 -8.43 11.52 11.75
C GLY A 195 -6.97 11.05 11.57
N PHE A 196 -6.57 10.56 10.40
CA PHE A 196 -5.16 10.42 10.05
C PHE A 196 -4.59 11.78 9.64
N SER A 197 -3.47 12.16 10.24
CA SER A 197 -2.68 13.31 9.84
C SER A 197 -1.21 13.02 10.11
N LEU A 198 -0.33 13.53 9.26
CA LEU A 198 1.12 13.48 9.48
C LEU A 198 1.61 14.68 10.30
N GLN A 199 0.88 15.80 10.26
CA GLN A 199 1.26 17.05 10.93
C GLN A 199 0.03 17.76 11.53
N PRO A 200 -0.15 17.70 12.86
CA PRO A 200 0.55 16.84 13.81
C PRO A 200 0.27 15.36 13.53
N TYR A 201 1.21 14.46 13.87
CA TYR A 201 1.00 13.02 13.70
C TYR A 201 -0.19 12.57 14.55
N LYS A 202 -1.22 12.06 13.88
CA LYS A 202 -2.42 11.52 14.52
C LYS A 202 -2.81 10.23 13.81
N ARG A 203 -2.93 9.16 14.61
CA ARG A 203 -3.30 7.83 14.14
C ARG A 203 -4.73 7.51 14.58
N PRO A 204 -5.69 7.32 13.65
CA PRO A 204 -7.06 6.97 14.00
C PRO A 204 -7.16 5.50 14.42
N ILE A 205 -8.25 5.17 15.11
CA ILE A 205 -8.51 3.80 15.59
C ILE A 205 -8.68 2.86 14.38
N GLY A 206 -7.99 1.72 14.40
CA GLY A 206 -8.02 0.74 13.31
C GLY A 206 -7.27 1.19 12.06
N TYR A 207 -6.34 2.15 12.18
CA TYR A 207 -5.35 2.43 11.16
C TYR A 207 -4.00 1.75 11.49
N PRO A 208 -3.29 1.16 10.51
CA PRO A 208 -3.59 1.13 9.07
C PRO A 208 -4.45 -0.08 8.61
N GLU A 209 -4.93 -0.93 9.51
CA GLU A 209 -5.61 -2.21 9.19
C GLU A 209 -6.87 -2.00 8.34
N ASN A 210 -7.71 -1.02 8.71
CA ASN A 210 -8.92 -0.71 7.97
C ASN A 210 -8.59 -0.16 6.57
N TYR A 211 -7.48 0.57 6.44
CA TYR A 211 -7.00 1.06 5.16
C TYR A 211 -6.51 -0.10 4.27
N PHE A 212 -5.73 -1.01 4.84
CA PHE A 212 -5.22 -2.21 4.16
C PHE A 212 -6.34 -3.19 3.76
N ARG A 213 -7.44 -3.21 4.51
CA ARG A 213 -8.60 -4.08 4.22
C ARG A 213 -9.46 -3.60 3.03
N ARG A 214 -9.26 -2.40 2.49
CA ARG A 214 -10.15 -1.82 1.46
C ARG A 214 -10.25 -2.63 0.16
N ILE A 215 -9.16 -3.30 -0.27
CA ILE A 215 -9.22 -4.28 -1.36
C ILE A 215 -9.58 -5.68 -0.85
N GLY A 216 -9.09 -6.04 0.34
CA GLY A 216 -9.32 -7.35 0.96
C GLY A 216 -8.55 -8.47 0.24
N PHE A 217 -7.54 -9.02 0.91
CA PHE A 217 -6.88 -10.25 0.47
C PHE A 217 -7.35 -11.43 1.31
N ARG A 218 -7.35 -12.63 0.72
CA ARG A 218 -7.82 -13.85 1.40
C ARG A 218 -6.91 -14.19 2.59
N GLU A 219 -7.47 -14.21 3.80
CA GLU A 219 -6.69 -14.33 5.04
C GLU A 219 -5.93 -15.66 5.16
N ASP A 220 -6.45 -16.75 4.60
CA ASP A 220 -5.76 -18.04 4.53
C ASP A 220 -4.45 -17.94 3.74
N VAL A 221 -4.46 -17.24 2.60
CA VAL A 221 -3.28 -17.03 1.75
C VAL A 221 -2.25 -16.17 2.46
N ILE A 222 -2.69 -15.05 3.05
CA ILE A 222 -1.81 -14.17 3.83
C ILE A 222 -1.21 -14.93 5.02
N GLY A 223 -2.02 -15.74 5.71
CA GLY A 223 -1.57 -16.61 6.81
C GLY A 223 -0.52 -17.62 6.36
N MET A 224 -0.69 -18.25 5.20
CA MET A 224 0.31 -19.17 4.62
C MET A 224 1.62 -18.46 4.28
N ILE A 225 1.57 -17.26 3.70
CA ILE A 225 2.74 -16.46 3.35
C ILE A 225 3.49 -16.03 4.63
N ILE A 226 2.78 -15.52 5.64
CA ILE A 226 3.36 -15.18 6.96
C ILE A 226 4.00 -16.41 7.61
N GLY A 227 3.35 -17.58 7.49
CA GLY A 227 3.90 -18.85 7.93
C GLY A 227 5.27 -19.15 7.31
N ARG A 228 5.44 -18.92 6.00
CA ARG A 228 6.72 -19.09 5.32
C ARG A 228 7.78 -18.09 5.75
N LEU A 229 7.43 -16.82 5.93
CA LEU A 229 8.36 -15.81 6.46
C LEU A 229 8.86 -16.14 7.88
N ARG A 230 8.02 -16.82 8.66
CA ARG A 230 8.40 -17.31 9.99
C ARG A 230 9.31 -18.54 9.94
N SER A 231 8.99 -19.53 9.11
CA SER A 231 9.75 -20.80 9.09
C SER A 231 11.00 -20.75 8.23
N ASP A 232 10.96 -20.05 7.10
CA ASP A 232 11.95 -20.19 6.03
C ASP A 232 12.86 -18.96 5.97
N ASP A 233 13.92 -19.07 5.16
CA ASP A 233 14.68 -17.94 4.63
C ASP A 233 14.44 -17.88 3.13
N ILE A 234 13.37 -17.17 2.72
CA ILE A 234 12.90 -17.13 1.32
C ILE A 234 13.92 -16.50 0.34
N TYR A 235 14.94 -15.80 0.83
CA TYR A 235 16.03 -15.23 0.01
C TYR A 235 17.34 -15.99 0.15
N ASN A 236 17.40 -17.04 0.98
CA ASN A 236 18.59 -17.84 1.24
C ASN A 236 19.82 -17.02 1.67
N GLN A 237 19.61 -15.87 2.32
CA GLN A 237 20.67 -14.94 2.75
C GLN A 237 21.50 -15.47 3.92
N LYS A 238 20.99 -16.40 4.73
CA LYS A 238 21.74 -17.04 5.81
C LYS A 238 23.04 -17.69 5.36
N LYS A 239 23.13 -18.14 4.10
CA LYS A 239 24.37 -18.70 3.56
C LYS A 239 25.49 -17.66 3.42
N ALA A 240 25.12 -16.39 3.25
CA ALA A 240 26.06 -15.28 3.14
C ALA A 240 26.42 -14.67 4.51
N TYR A 241 25.57 -14.83 5.52
CA TYR A 241 25.77 -14.33 6.88
C TYR A 241 26.00 -15.50 7.85
N THR A 242 27.27 -15.88 8.00
CA THR A 242 27.68 -17.03 8.82
C THR A 242 27.72 -16.75 10.31
N GLU A 243 27.84 -15.48 10.71
CA GLU A 243 27.94 -15.07 12.11
C GLU A 243 26.56 -14.82 12.72
N LEU A 244 26.40 -15.24 13.98
CA LEU A 244 25.14 -15.11 14.74
C LEU A 244 24.70 -13.64 14.89
N GLU A 245 25.67 -12.71 14.94
CA GLU A 245 25.44 -11.27 15.11
C GLU A 245 24.89 -10.59 13.84
N HIS A 246 24.94 -11.27 12.69
CA HIS A 246 24.43 -10.73 11.42
C HIS A 246 23.09 -11.34 11.00
N GLN A 247 22.47 -12.16 11.86
CA GLN A 247 21.24 -12.87 11.50
C GLN A 247 20.08 -11.91 11.19
N THR A 248 19.92 -10.83 11.95
CA THR A 248 18.86 -9.84 11.69
C THR A 248 19.13 -9.02 10.44
N ALA A 249 20.40 -8.73 10.13
CA ALA A 249 20.80 -8.13 8.86
C ALA A 249 20.47 -9.05 7.66
N ALA A 250 20.72 -10.35 7.80
CA ALA A 250 20.36 -11.34 6.78
C ALA A 250 18.86 -11.38 6.50
N TYR A 251 18.04 -11.14 7.53
CA TYR A 251 16.59 -11.14 7.45
C TYR A 251 15.96 -9.78 7.18
N ALA A 252 16.74 -8.69 7.08
CA ALA A 252 16.21 -7.32 7.02
C ALA A 252 15.13 -7.13 5.94
N THR A 253 15.33 -7.69 4.75
CA THR A 253 14.35 -7.63 3.66
C THR A 253 13.05 -8.37 4.01
N GLN A 254 13.15 -9.60 4.54
CA GLN A 254 11.97 -10.38 4.97
C GLN A 254 11.27 -9.75 6.16
N ALA A 255 12.03 -9.12 7.06
CA ALA A 255 11.52 -8.42 8.21
C ALA A 255 10.67 -7.22 7.78
N ALA A 256 11.13 -6.43 6.80
CA ALA A 256 10.34 -5.36 6.20
C ALA A 256 9.05 -5.88 5.54
N MET A 257 9.13 -6.99 4.82
CA MET A 257 7.95 -7.63 4.22
C MET A 257 6.96 -8.08 5.28
N LEU A 258 7.45 -8.78 6.30
CA LEU A 258 6.64 -9.30 7.39
C LEU A 258 5.92 -8.17 8.14
N TYR A 259 6.61 -7.06 8.41
CA TYR A 259 6.00 -5.88 9.02
C TYR A 259 4.78 -5.39 8.24
N VAL A 260 4.91 -5.26 6.90
CA VAL A 260 3.80 -4.81 6.05
C VAL A 260 2.68 -5.86 6.00
N LEU A 261 3.04 -7.14 5.85
CA LEU A 261 2.08 -8.24 5.74
C LEU A 261 1.23 -8.42 7.00
N LEU A 262 1.76 -8.11 8.19
CA LEU A 262 1.03 -8.18 9.45
C LEU A 262 -0.18 -7.23 9.50
N TYR A 263 -0.20 -6.14 8.73
CA TYR A 263 -1.37 -5.26 8.64
C TYR A 263 -2.51 -5.83 7.79
N PHE A 264 -2.21 -6.77 6.89
CA PHE A 264 -3.24 -7.56 6.21
C PHE A 264 -3.78 -8.69 7.09
N TYR A 265 -3.10 -9.04 8.18
CA TYR A 265 -3.54 -10.06 9.14
C TYR A 265 -3.37 -9.63 10.60
N PRO A 266 -4.11 -8.59 11.03
CA PRO A 266 -3.86 -7.87 12.29
C PRO A 266 -4.18 -8.68 13.56
N ASP A 267 -4.90 -9.79 13.45
CA ASP A 267 -5.14 -10.70 14.58
C ASP A 267 -3.81 -11.20 15.18
N VAL A 268 -2.77 -11.37 14.35
CA VAL A 268 -1.43 -11.73 14.82
C VAL A 268 -0.87 -10.64 15.75
N LEU A 269 -0.99 -9.37 15.36
CA LEU A 269 -0.49 -8.22 16.12
C LEU A 269 -1.21 -8.02 17.46
N HIS A 270 -2.52 -8.29 17.51
CA HIS A 270 -3.32 -8.09 18.73
C HIS A 270 -3.29 -9.30 19.68
N ASN A 271 -3.52 -10.49 19.14
CA ASN A 271 -3.97 -11.64 19.94
C ASN A 271 -2.97 -12.80 19.98
N LYS A 272 -2.14 -12.98 18.94
CA LYS A 272 -1.25 -14.16 18.83
C LYS A 272 0.13 -13.93 19.47
N GLN A 273 0.18 -13.88 20.80
CA GLN A 273 1.40 -13.60 21.59
C GLN A 273 2.59 -14.52 21.27
N ALA A 274 2.38 -15.84 21.20
CA ALA A 274 3.46 -16.78 20.92
C ALA A 274 4.04 -16.59 19.51
N ILE A 275 3.17 -16.32 18.52
CA ILE A 275 3.59 -16.06 17.15
C ILE A 275 4.35 -14.73 17.05
N MET A 276 3.86 -13.67 17.69
CA MET A 276 4.56 -12.39 17.70
C MET A 276 5.91 -12.46 18.40
N ARG A 277 6.03 -13.25 19.47
CA ARG A 277 7.32 -13.49 20.13
C ARG A 277 8.33 -14.15 19.18
N GLU A 278 7.94 -15.22 18.50
CA GLU A 278 8.79 -15.87 17.50
C GLU A 278 9.19 -14.93 16.35
N ILE A 279 8.25 -14.10 15.87
CA ILE A 279 8.50 -13.09 14.85
C ILE A 279 9.56 -12.08 15.33
N VAL A 280 9.38 -11.53 16.52
CA VAL A 280 10.31 -10.53 17.09
C VAL A 280 11.68 -11.14 17.36
N ASP A 281 11.73 -12.31 17.98
CA ASP A 281 12.99 -12.99 18.30
C ASP A 281 13.79 -13.35 17.03
N LYS A 282 13.11 -13.68 15.92
CA LYS A 282 13.77 -14.02 14.64
C LYS A 282 14.20 -12.79 13.84
N HIS A 283 13.32 -11.79 13.72
CA HIS A 283 13.46 -10.71 12.73
C HIS A 283 13.81 -9.34 13.33
N PHE A 284 13.51 -9.10 14.60
CA PHE A 284 13.56 -7.78 15.23
C PHE A 284 14.25 -7.80 16.61
N ALA A 285 15.12 -8.78 16.85
CA ALA A 285 15.75 -8.99 18.16
C ALA A 285 16.68 -7.83 18.56
N ASP A 286 17.35 -7.22 17.60
CA ASP A 286 18.34 -6.16 17.82
C ASP A 286 18.19 -4.95 16.90
N ASN A 287 17.25 -5.02 15.95
CA ASN A 287 16.88 -3.90 15.11
C ASN A 287 15.37 -3.67 15.15
N TRP A 288 14.96 -2.59 15.81
CA TRP A 288 13.57 -2.13 15.87
C TRP A 288 13.31 -0.93 14.96
N VAL A 289 14.30 -0.51 14.16
CA VAL A 289 14.14 0.51 13.12
C VAL A 289 14.35 -0.15 11.75
N ILE A 290 13.26 -0.32 11.02
CA ILE A 290 13.28 -1.05 9.75
C ILE A 290 13.25 -0.10 8.56
N ASN A 291 14.00 -0.43 7.51
CA ASN A 291 13.86 0.22 6.22
C ASN A 291 12.78 -0.53 5.43
N LEU A 292 11.62 0.09 5.26
CA LEU A 292 10.54 -0.47 4.45
C LEU A 292 10.96 -0.47 2.99
N TYR A 293 11.05 0.70 2.38
CA TYR A 293 11.31 0.79 0.96
C TYR A 293 12.01 2.11 0.63
N MET A 294 13.11 2.06 -0.13
CA MET A 294 13.89 3.21 -0.61
C MET A 294 14.11 4.32 0.45
N GLY A 295 14.48 3.94 1.68
CA GLY A 295 14.82 4.89 2.75
C GLY A 295 13.63 5.33 3.62
N MET A 296 12.42 4.84 3.36
CA MET A 296 11.30 4.98 4.29
C MET A 296 11.56 4.10 5.52
N THR A 297 11.92 4.71 6.64
CA THR A 297 12.18 3.99 7.89
C THR A 297 10.98 4.02 8.83
N VAL A 298 10.78 2.95 9.60
CA VAL A 298 9.77 2.88 10.64
C VAL A 298 10.38 2.42 11.95
N ASN A 299 10.04 3.13 13.04
CA ASN A 299 10.29 2.68 14.40
C ASN A 299 9.15 1.76 14.86
N LEU A 300 9.47 0.50 15.14
CA LEU A 300 8.50 -0.50 15.56
C LEU A 300 7.89 -0.20 16.94
N ILE A 301 8.60 0.51 17.82
CA ILE A 301 8.09 0.89 19.14
C ILE A 301 6.85 1.78 18.98
N ASP A 302 6.93 2.77 18.09
CA ASP A 302 5.83 3.69 17.81
C ASP A 302 4.75 3.02 16.96
N ALA A 303 5.17 2.28 15.92
CA ALA A 303 4.25 1.63 14.99
C ALA A 303 3.42 0.53 15.66
N TRP A 304 3.97 -0.19 16.65
CA TRP A 304 3.29 -1.28 17.32
C TRP A 304 2.78 -0.98 18.73
N GLU A 305 2.84 0.28 19.18
CA GLU A 305 2.21 0.71 20.44
C GLU A 305 0.77 0.15 20.62
N PRO A 306 -0.16 0.30 19.65
CA PRO A 306 -1.56 -0.09 19.88
C PRO A 306 -1.78 -1.62 19.88
N TYR A 307 -0.75 -2.41 19.56
CA TYR A 307 -0.83 -3.85 19.37
C TYR A 307 -0.32 -4.61 20.58
N LYS A 308 -1.25 -5.12 21.41
CA LYS A 308 -0.90 -5.79 22.66
C LYS A 308 0.12 -6.92 22.50
N ALA A 309 -0.07 -7.85 21.57
CA ALA A 309 0.84 -8.97 21.39
C ALA A 309 2.20 -8.53 20.82
N ALA A 310 2.19 -7.61 19.85
CA ALA A 310 3.42 -7.08 19.25
C ALA A 310 4.25 -6.24 20.23
N LYS A 311 3.60 -5.34 20.98
CA LYS A 311 4.22 -4.54 22.05
C LYS A 311 4.82 -5.41 23.14
N ALA A 312 4.09 -6.43 23.60
CA ALA A 312 4.60 -7.37 24.58
C ALA A 312 5.82 -8.14 24.07
N ALA A 313 5.84 -8.54 22.80
CA ALA A 313 6.97 -9.22 22.19
C ALA A 313 8.21 -8.31 22.09
N LEU A 314 8.05 -7.08 21.59
CA LEU A 314 9.14 -6.10 21.52
C LEU A 314 9.72 -5.75 22.90
N ASN A 315 8.88 -5.57 23.92
CA ASN A 315 9.38 -5.22 25.26
C ASN A 315 10.30 -6.28 25.86
N ASN A 316 10.16 -7.56 25.45
CA ASN A 316 11.04 -8.63 25.93
C ASN A 316 12.45 -8.53 25.34
N THR A 317 12.61 -7.95 24.15
CA THR A 317 13.93 -7.77 23.51
C THR A 317 14.59 -6.45 23.91
N LEU A 318 13.79 -5.46 24.33
CA LEU A 318 14.26 -4.15 24.81
C LEU A 318 14.81 -4.15 26.25
N ASP A 319 14.77 -5.29 26.96
CA ASP A 319 15.22 -5.35 28.36
C ASP A 319 16.75 -5.15 28.49
N ILE A 320 17.14 -4.27 29.42
CA ILE A 320 18.45 -3.59 29.50
C ILE A 320 19.63 -4.55 29.69
N GLN A 321 19.37 -5.80 30.13
CA GLN A 321 20.42 -6.82 30.24
C GLN A 321 20.96 -7.27 28.87
N ALA A 322 20.12 -7.32 27.83
CA ALA A 322 20.55 -7.71 26.48
C ALA A 322 21.34 -6.60 25.75
N VAL A 323 21.10 -5.33 26.13
CA VAL A 323 21.80 -4.16 25.56
C VAL A 323 23.17 -3.93 26.22
N LYS A 324 23.38 -4.39 27.46
CA LYS A 324 24.67 -4.26 28.19
C LYS A 324 25.63 -5.43 28.00
N SER A 325 25.16 -6.57 27.49
CA SER A 325 25.96 -7.78 27.29
C SER A 325 26.31 -8.08 25.82
N ARG A 326 26.08 -7.11 24.93
CA ARG A 326 26.50 -7.15 23.52
C ARG A 326 27.57 -6.11 23.27
#